data_AF-A0A4R9GU81-F1
#
_entry.id   AF-A0A4R9GU81-F1
#
_cell.length_a   1.000
_cell.length_b   1.000
_cell.length_c   1.000
_cell.angle_alpha   90.00
_cell.angle_beta   90.00
_cell.angle_gamma   90.00
#
_symmetry.space_group_name_H-M   'P 1'
#
loop_
_entity.id
_entity.type
_entity.pdbx_description
1 polymer ?
#
loop_
_entity_poly.entity_id
_entity_poly.type
_entity_poly.pdbx_seq_one_letter_code
_entity_poly.pdbx_strand_id
1 'polypeptide(L)'
;MRTIRDILFLFPIFSVLCCVHKNKTSADYFEKYFQYQEVIQKDFKEGPVRRILYGNPEASDEKEFAEKGDLLVLGMRLTKEQDFFRPNLSDSPPELTVSSPYTVYVEAKKQHFREEPTYKIRRVTQMISPELSVIDLMPHLESFLEHVRNPSVPPLETFSSLQRFLCSNMECDLQRRKDSILLSYTLSERMKKNFPLAYEKFSKRLEQSAFRLQVFQPGGFSEGWEIYNEGKTIRLEIPHSPKGYWSRPHSLHCRFYLFLRVFGLKIDIRGLGYTLHFARNGKTDTVTGKFSKIPETKIGGRFLSIFPPGFVNIFIPGNMEQYFENYFELLVNGSDGKGGSRFVSSTRRAGHKTTVTLTTESEILRERFLPFRGKDEDDSPSFVSEFEKAVVQDIGG
;
A
#
# COMPACT_ATOMS: atom_id res chain seq x y z
N MET A 1 9.68 -3.88 6.77
CA MET A 1 9.44 -3.70 5.31
C MET A 1 8.15 -2.93 4.96
N ARG A 2 7.32 -2.48 5.93
CA ARG A 2 6.13 -1.63 5.65
C ARG A 2 6.38 -0.12 5.71
N THR A 3 7.44 0.36 6.33
CA THR A 3 7.48 1.73 6.84
C THR A 3 7.66 2.82 5.78
N ILE A 4 8.09 2.52 4.55
CA ILE A 4 8.24 3.56 3.50
C ILE A 4 7.73 3.12 2.12
N ARG A 5 7.68 1.80 1.84
CA ARG A 5 7.21 1.28 0.55
C ARG A 5 5.70 1.55 0.38
N ASP A 6 4.93 1.40 1.44
CA ASP A 6 3.49 1.64 1.40
C ASP A 6 3.18 3.15 1.55
N ILE A 7 4.04 3.92 2.23
CA ILE A 7 3.90 5.37 2.40
C ILE A 7 4.05 6.10 1.07
N LEU A 8 5.03 5.74 0.25
CA LEU A 8 5.23 6.41 -1.05
C LEU A 8 4.02 6.31 -2.00
N PHE A 9 3.18 5.29 -1.84
CA PHE A 9 1.95 5.11 -2.61
C PHE A 9 0.68 5.59 -1.90
N LEU A 10 0.66 5.64 -0.55
CA LEU A 10 -0.50 6.09 0.25
C LEU A 10 -0.44 7.60 0.60
N PHE A 11 0.75 8.20 0.63
CA PHE A 11 1.02 9.59 0.97
C PHE A 11 0.22 10.63 0.16
N PRO A 12 0.01 10.47 -1.16
CA PRO A 12 -0.80 11.40 -1.95
C PRO A 12 -2.31 11.08 -1.93
N ILE A 13 -2.70 9.84 -1.57
CA ILE A 13 -4.10 9.42 -1.55
C ILE A 13 -4.79 9.91 -0.26
N PHE A 14 -4.09 9.85 0.87
CA PHE A 14 -4.63 10.32 2.15
C PHE A 14 -4.63 11.85 2.30
N SER A 15 -3.69 12.56 1.66
CA SER A 15 -3.59 14.03 1.69
C SER A 15 -4.75 14.77 1.01
N VAL A 16 -5.69 14.01 0.45
CA VAL A 16 -6.72 14.48 -0.45
C VAL A 16 -8.12 14.10 0.06
N LEU A 17 -8.26 13.00 0.79
CA LEU A 17 -9.58 12.40 1.01
C LEU A 17 -10.47 13.09 2.06
N CYS A 18 -9.95 13.95 2.95
CA CYS A 18 -10.77 14.47 4.06
C CYS A 18 -10.47 15.89 4.56
N CYS A 19 -9.71 16.72 3.83
CA CYS A 19 -9.34 18.05 4.35
C CYS A 19 -10.55 18.98 4.58
N VAL A 20 -11.61 18.85 3.77
CA VAL A 20 -12.72 19.82 3.68
C VAL A 20 -13.93 19.46 4.56
N HIS A 21 -14.25 18.17 4.70
CA HIS A 21 -15.37 17.70 5.51
C HIS A 21 -14.86 16.83 6.65
N LYS A 22 -14.92 17.37 7.87
CA LYS A 22 -14.51 16.63 9.06
C LYS A 22 -15.55 15.56 9.40
N ASN A 23 -15.09 14.35 9.68
CA ASN A 23 -15.92 13.20 9.99
C ASN A 23 -15.29 12.40 11.13
N LYS A 24 -15.80 12.60 12.35
CA LYS A 24 -15.30 11.94 13.56
C LYS A 24 -15.37 10.42 13.47
N THR A 25 -16.43 9.86 12.90
CA THR A 25 -16.56 8.40 12.70
C THR A 25 -15.48 7.85 11.77
N SER A 26 -15.09 8.60 10.74
CA SER A 26 -13.98 8.24 9.86
C SER A 26 -12.63 8.35 10.57
N ALA A 27 -12.43 9.40 11.39
CA ALA A 27 -11.22 9.56 12.19
C ALA A 27 -11.04 8.39 13.18
N ASP A 28 -12.09 8.05 13.94
CA ASP A 28 -12.12 6.93 14.87
C ASP A 28 -11.82 5.59 14.19
N TYR A 29 -12.23 5.43 12.92
CA TYR A 29 -11.91 4.25 12.12
C TYR A 29 -10.39 4.15 11.87
N PHE A 30 -9.77 5.22 11.39
CA PHE A 30 -8.34 5.23 11.05
C PHE A 30 -7.47 5.16 12.30
N GLU A 31 -7.86 5.85 13.38
CA GLU A 31 -7.17 5.77 14.67
C GLU A 31 -7.09 4.33 15.18
N LYS A 32 -8.22 3.60 15.20
CA LYS A 32 -8.23 2.18 15.59
C LYS A 32 -7.41 1.30 14.66
N TYR A 33 -7.52 1.54 13.35
CA TYR A 33 -6.72 0.79 12.37
C TYR A 33 -5.22 0.97 12.62
N PHE A 34 -4.75 2.21 12.78
CA PHE A 34 -3.35 2.53 13.06
C PHE A 34 -2.90 1.93 14.40
N GLN A 35 -3.73 2.04 15.46
CA GLN A 35 -3.46 1.42 16.75
C GLN A 35 -3.27 -0.11 16.64
N TYR A 36 -4.13 -0.81 15.89
CA TYR A 36 -3.98 -2.25 15.66
C TYR A 36 -2.69 -2.59 14.91
N GLN A 37 -2.34 -1.80 13.90
CA GLN A 37 -1.08 -2.02 13.18
C GLN A 37 0.13 -1.75 14.08
N GLU A 38 0.11 -0.71 14.90
CA GLU A 38 1.19 -0.36 15.82
C GLU A 38 1.47 -1.49 16.81
N VAL A 39 0.42 -2.05 17.43
CA VAL A 39 0.55 -3.18 18.37
C VAL A 39 1.22 -4.39 17.71
N ILE A 40 0.76 -4.77 16.52
CA ILE A 40 1.35 -5.88 15.75
C ILE A 40 2.82 -5.61 15.44
N GLN A 41 3.18 -4.37 15.09
CA GLN A 41 4.55 -4.00 14.75
C GLN A 41 5.48 -3.99 15.96
N LYS A 42 4.98 -3.56 17.11
CA LYS A 42 5.73 -3.50 18.37
C LYS A 42 6.02 -4.89 18.92
N ASP A 43 5.01 -5.77 18.94
CA ASP A 43 5.13 -7.10 19.54
C ASP A 43 5.78 -8.11 18.59
N PHE A 44 5.51 -7.99 17.28
CA PHE A 44 6.20 -8.77 16.25
C PHE A 44 7.18 -7.86 15.51
N LYS A 45 8.41 -7.75 16.03
CA LYS A 45 9.53 -7.12 15.32
C LYS A 45 9.75 -7.77 13.95
N GLU A 46 10.60 -7.16 13.12
CA GLU A 46 10.95 -7.76 11.83
C GLU A 46 11.45 -9.21 12.01
N GLY A 47 10.66 -10.16 11.52
CA GLY A 47 10.88 -11.58 11.74
C GLY A 47 9.83 -12.46 11.07
N PRO A 48 9.98 -13.79 11.21
CA PRO A 48 9.13 -14.78 10.55
C PRO A 48 7.62 -14.58 10.76
N VAL A 49 7.16 -14.46 12.01
CA VAL A 49 5.74 -14.24 12.35
C VAL A 49 5.17 -13.01 11.65
N ARG A 50 5.89 -11.87 11.69
CA ARG A 50 5.45 -10.65 10.99
C ARG A 50 5.37 -10.88 9.47
N ARG A 51 6.35 -11.55 8.85
CA ARG A 51 6.28 -11.84 7.40
C ARG A 51 5.09 -12.70 7.04
N ILE A 52 4.81 -13.75 7.82
CA ILE A 52 3.66 -14.63 7.63
C ILE A 52 2.35 -13.84 7.74
N LEU A 53 2.15 -13.11 8.84
CA LEU A 53 0.91 -12.35 9.09
C LEU A 53 0.63 -11.27 8.02
N TYR A 54 1.65 -10.85 7.28
CA TYR A 54 1.53 -9.90 6.16
C TYR A 54 1.35 -10.59 4.80
N GLY A 55 1.22 -11.92 4.77
CA GLY A 55 1.03 -12.70 3.55
C GLY A 55 2.30 -12.82 2.72
N ASN A 56 3.47 -12.77 3.36
CA ASN A 56 4.76 -12.68 2.67
C ASN A 56 5.85 -13.64 3.20
N PRO A 57 5.53 -14.92 3.50
CA PRO A 57 6.46 -15.88 4.10
C PRO A 57 7.67 -16.20 3.19
N GLU A 58 8.79 -16.50 3.83
CA GLU A 58 9.98 -17.09 3.23
C GLU A 58 10.07 -18.59 3.58
N ALA A 59 10.89 -19.36 2.86
CA ALA A 59 11.13 -20.77 3.19
C ALA A 59 11.68 -20.95 4.64
N SER A 60 12.44 -19.98 5.14
CA SER A 60 12.95 -19.98 6.51
C SER A 60 11.88 -19.72 7.59
N ASP A 61 10.67 -19.29 7.20
CA ASP A 61 9.57 -18.98 8.11
C ASP A 61 8.68 -20.19 8.38
N GLU A 62 8.84 -21.29 7.64
CA GLU A 62 7.94 -22.45 7.68
C GLU A 62 7.74 -23.02 9.08
N LYS A 63 8.77 -22.97 9.92
CA LYS A 63 8.75 -23.46 11.31
C LYS A 63 7.79 -22.73 12.25
N GLU A 64 7.33 -21.54 11.88
CA GLU A 64 6.38 -20.75 12.69
C GLU A 64 4.92 -21.03 12.31
N PHE A 65 4.68 -21.73 11.20
CA PHE A 65 3.35 -22.19 10.84
C PHE A 65 3.01 -23.45 11.62
N ALA A 66 1.71 -23.63 11.89
CA ALA A 66 1.18 -24.94 12.22
C ALA A 66 0.88 -25.71 10.92
N GLU A 67 1.23 -27.00 10.89
CA GLU A 67 0.88 -27.88 9.77
C GLU A 67 -0.52 -28.45 9.97
N LYS A 68 -1.37 -28.34 8.94
CA LYS A 68 -2.73 -28.90 8.88
C LYS A 68 -2.90 -29.61 7.54
N GLY A 69 -2.45 -30.86 7.47
CA GLY A 69 -2.37 -31.60 6.20
C GLY A 69 -1.39 -30.91 5.24
N ASP A 70 -1.83 -30.60 4.02
CA ASP A 70 -1.00 -29.90 3.01
C ASP A 70 -0.90 -28.37 3.23
N LEU A 71 -1.52 -27.83 4.27
CA LEU A 71 -1.58 -26.39 4.55
C LEU A 71 -0.65 -26.01 5.70
N LEU A 72 0.02 -24.88 5.52
CA LEU A 72 0.71 -24.13 6.57
C LEU A 72 -0.21 -23.02 7.04
N VAL A 73 -0.53 -22.96 8.33
CA VAL A 73 -1.50 -22.00 8.87
C VAL A 73 -0.96 -21.20 10.06
N LEU A 74 -1.31 -19.92 10.10
CA LEU A 74 -1.04 -19.05 11.24
C LEU A 74 -2.18 -18.05 11.42
N GLY A 75 -2.81 -18.11 12.59
CA GLY A 75 -3.81 -17.17 13.08
C GLY A 75 -3.22 -16.20 14.09
N MET A 76 -3.80 -15.01 14.16
CA MET A 76 -3.51 -14.00 15.17
C MET A 76 -4.80 -13.23 15.49
N ARG A 77 -5.03 -12.98 16.77
CA ARG A 77 -6.09 -12.09 17.26
C ARG A 77 -5.51 -11.05 18.20
N LEU A 78 -6.03 -9.83 18.14
CA LEU A 78 -5.77 -8.81 19.14
C LEU A 78 -6.85 -8.90 20.21
N THR A 79 -6.48 -9.25 21.44
CA THR A 79 -7.39 -9.28 22.59
C THR A 79 -7.29 -7.96 23.35
N LYS A 80 -8.42 -7.34 23.65
CA LYS A 80 -8.49 -6.14 24.48
C LYS A 80 -8.28 -6.51 25.95
N GLU A 81 -7.23 -5.97 26.57
CA GLU A 81 -6.93 -6.07 28.00
C GLU A 81 -6.93 -4.65 28.58
N GLN A 82 -7.99 -4.29 29.32
CA GLN A 82 -8.20 -2.93 29.84
C GLN A 82 -8.06 -1.85 28.73
N ASP A 83 -6.93 -1.15 28.71
CA ASP A 83 -6.63 -0.02 27.81
C ASP A 83 -5.64 -0.36 26.68
N PHE A 84 -5.16 -1.61 26.59
CA PHE A 84 -4.24 -2.04 25.53
C PHE A 84 -4.73 -3.29 24.80
N PHE A 85 -4.10 -3.57 23.65
CA PHE A 85 -4.34 -4.78 22.88
C PHE A 85 -3.15 -5.71 22.99
N ARG A 86 -3.42 -7.00 23.16
CA ARG A 86 -2.40 -8.06 23.19
C ARG A 86 -2.60 -9.02 22.01
N PRO A 87 -1.60 -9.22 21.15
CA PRO A 87 -1.67 -10.20 20.10
C PRO A 87 -1.50 -11.61 20.67
N ASN A 88 -2.34 -12.53 20.21
CA ASN A 88 -2.28 -13.94 20.54
C ASN A 88 -2.28 -14.75 19.24
N LEU A 89 -1.28 -15.61 19.07
CA LEU A 89 -1.17 -16.51 17.93
C LEU A 89 -2.09 -17.72 18.10
N SER A 90 -2.50 -18.32 16.98
CA SER A 90 -3.33 -19.52 16.95
C SER A 90 -3.00 -20.38 15.72
N ASP A 91 -3.25 -21.67 15.80
CA ASP A 91 -3.14 -22.64 14.71
C ASP A 91 -4.49 -22.88 14.00
N SER A 92 -5.52 -22.12 14.34
CA SER A 92 -6.88 -22.18 13.77
C SER A 92 -7.41 -20.78 13.44
N PRO A 93 -8.45 -20.66 12.60
CA PRO A 93 -9.08 -19.38 12.32
C PRO A 93 -9.57 -18.70 13.61
N PRO A 94 -8.99 -17.56 14.01
CA PRO A 94 -9.42 -16.84 15.21
C PRO A 94 -10.82 -16.25 15.04
N GLU A 95 -11.62 -16.31 16.10
CA GLU A 95 -12.95 -15.72 16.13
C GLU A 95 -12.89 -14.19 16.33
N LEU A 96 -13.68 -13.46 15.53
CA LEU A 96 -13.86 -12.02 15.68
C LEU A 96 -14.95 -11.71 16.71
N THR A 97 -14.58 -11.04 17.80
CA THR A 97 -15.50 -10.68 18.89
C THR A 97 -15.27 -9.23 19.33
N VAL A 98 -16.12 -8.70 20.21
CA VAL A 98 -15.90 -7.35 20.76
C VAL A 98 -14.64 -7.29 21.63
N SER A 99 -14.30 -8.38 22.33
CA SER A 99 -13.05 -8.49 23.10
C SER A 99 -11.85 -8.81 22.22
N SER A 100 -12.07 -9.32 21.00
CA SER A 100 -11.03 -9.53 19.99
C SER A 100 -11.39 -8.85 18.65
N PRO A 101 -11.31 -7.50 18.56
CA PRO A 101 -11.91 -6.74 17.46
C PRO A 101 -11.08 -6.75 16.18
N TYR A 102 -9.92 -7.41 16.16
CA TYR A 102 -9.07 -7.53 14.99
C TYR A 102 -8.44 -8.92 14.92
N THR A 103 -8.56 -9.55 13.76
CA THR A 103 -8.03 -10.89 13.52
C THR A 103 -7.33 -10.99 12.16
N VAL A 104 -6.32 -11.84 12.07
CA VAL A 104 -5.64 -12.22 10.84
C VAL A 104 -5.50 -13.74 10.82
N TYR A 105 -5.83 -14.36 9.70
CA TYR A 105 -5.59 -15.76 9.46
C TYR A 105 -4.90 -15.93 8.12
N VAL A 106 -3.83 -16.72 8.08
CA VAL A 106 -3.02 -16.97 6.90
C VAL A 106 -2.95 -18.45 6.66
N GLU A 107 -3.30 -18.87 5.46
CA GLU A 107 -3.11 -20.20 4.92
C GLU A 107 -2.09 -20.09 3.78
N ALA A 108 -1.09 -20.95 3.77
CA ALA A 108 -0.13 -21.07 2.70
C ALA A 108 -0.05 -22.53 2.24
N LYS A 109 -0.08 -22.75 0.93
CA LYS A 109 0.14 -24.04 0.30
C LYS A 109 1.41 -23.99 -0.54
N LYS A 110 2.31 -24.94 -0.33
CA LYS A 110 3.50 -25.14 -1.16
C LYS A 110 3.05 -25.63 -2.54
N GLN A 111 3.52 -24.97 -3.59
CA GLN A 111 3.26 -25.33 -4.99
C GLN A 111 4.51 -25.09 -5.84
N HIS A 112 4.39 -25.38 -7.14
CA HIS A 112 5.38 -25.04 -8.13
C HIS A 112 4.69 -24.34 -9.30
N PHE A 113 5.35 -23.32 -9.83
CA PHE A 113 4.99 -22.70 -11.09
C PHE A 113 6.14 -22.91 -12.07
N ARG A 114 5.90 -23.73 -13.10
CA ARG A 114 6.96 -24.29 -13.95
C ARG A 114 7.93 -25.08 -13.06
N GLU A 115 9.18 -24.67 -12.97
CA GLU A 115 10.20 -25.29 -12.11
C GLU A 115 10.44 -24.51 -10.81
N GLU A 116 9.80 -23.35 -10.65
CA GLU A 116 10.04 -22.45 -9.53
C GLU A 116 9.11 -22.76 -8.35
N PRO A 117 9.64 -22.90 -7.11
CA PRO A 117 8.82 -23.17 -5.94
C PRO A 117 7.99 -21.93 -5.54
N THR A 118 6.69 -22.11 -5.31
CA THR A 118 5.74 -21.03 -4.94
C THR A 118 4.99 -21.30 -3.64
N TYR A 119 4.44 -20.23 -3.06
CA TYR A 119 3.38 -20.29 -2.07
C TYR A 119 2.10 -19.72 -2.65
N LYS A 120 1.02 -20.52 -2.64
CA LYS A 120 -0.34 -20.01 -2.80
C LYS A 120 -0.86 -19.63 -1.43
N ILE A 121 -1.13 -18.35 -1.23
CA ILE A 121 -1.45 -17.77 0.07
C ILE A 121 -2.87 -17.23 0.03
N ARG A 122 -3.64 -17.59 1.05
CA ARG A 122 -4.92 -16.97 1.37
C ARG A 122 -4.80 -16.33 2.74
N ARG A 123 -5.10 -15.04 2.83
CA ARG A 123 -5.05 -14.30 4.08
C ARG A 123 -6.37 -13.58 4.29
N VAL A 124 -6.98 -13.81 5.45
CA VAL A 124 -8.24 -13.19 5.87
C VAL A 124 -7.93 -12.26 7.04
N THR A 125 -8.26 -10.98 6.91
CA THR A 125 -8.23 -10.01 7.99
C THR A 125 -9.64 -9.59 8.31
N GLN A 126 -10.01 -9.56 9.58
CA GLN A 126 -11.30 -9.07 10.01
C GLN A 126 -11.13 -7.98 11.07
N MET A 127 -11.99 -6.98 11.02
CA MET A 127 -11.99 -5.86 11.95
C MET A 127 -13.41 -5.45 12.30
N ILE A 128 -13.66 -5.17 13.58
CA ILE A 128 -14.83 -4.43 14.04
C ILE A 128 -14.46 -2.96 14.10
N SER A 129 -15.18 -2.13 13.35
CA SER A 129 -14.89 -0.70 13.25
C SER A 129 -16.16 0.16 13.39
N PRO A 130 -16.01 1.48 13.61
CA PRO A 130 -17.10 2.42 13.41
C PRO A 130 -17.72 2.27 12.01
N GLU A 131 -18.91 2.82 11.80
CA GLU A 131 -19.58 2.74 10.50
C GLU A 131 -18.84 3.56 9.43
N LEU A 132 -17.96 2.90 8.66
CA LEU A 132 -17.27 3.48 7.51
C LEU A 132 -17.11 2.44 6.41
N SER A 133 -17.40 2.84 5.17
CA SER A 133 -16.99 2.12 3.97
C SER A 133 -16.09 3.02 3.12
N VAL A 134 -15.13 2.41 2.42
CA VAL A 134 -14.26 3.14 1.46
C VAL A 134 -15.09 3.80 0.35
N ILE A 135 -16.24 3.23 -0.01
CA ILE A 135 -17.17 3.82 -0.99
C ILE A 135 -17.71 5.16 -0.49
N ASP A 136 -17.91 5.31 0.83
CA ASP A 136 -18.42 6.55 1.44
C ASP A 136 -17.39 7.69 1.41
N LEU A 137 -16.11 7.38 1.13
CA LEU A 137 -15.05 8.38 0.96
C LEU A 137 -15.02 9.01 -0.44
N MET A 138 -15.62 8.36 -1.45
CA MET A 138 -15.56 8.83 -2.85
C MET A 138 -16.25 10.20 -3.07
N PRO A 139 -17.40 10.51 -2.46
CA PRO A 139 -17.98 11.86 -2.55
C PRO A 139 -17.11 12.94 -1.91
N HIS A 140 -16.38 12.63 -0.83
CA HIS A 140 -15.51 13.58 -0.14
C HIS A 140 -14.32 14.00 -1.00
N LEU A 141 -13.84 13.09 -1.86
CA LEU A 141 -12.82 13.37 -2.87
C LEU A 141 -13.25 14.50 -3.81
N GLU A 142 -14.49 14.48 -4.30
CA GLU A 142 -15.02 15.52 -5.19
C GLU A 142 -15.07 16.89 -4.49
N SER A 143 -15.50 16.93 -3.23
CA SER A 143 -15.51 18.18 -2.46
C SER A 143 -14.11 18.74 -2.22
N PHE A 144 -13.10 17.89 -2.00
CA PHE A 144 -11.71 18.32 -1.96
C PHE A 144 -11.28 18.94 -3.30
N LEU A 145 -11.62 18.31 -4.43
CA LEU A 145 -11.28 18.83 -5.75
C LEU A 145 -11.90 20.20 -6.02
N GLU A 146 -13.18 20.38 -5.71
CA GLU A 146 -13.85 21.68 -5.83
C GLU A 146 -13.13 22.75 -5.01
N HIS A 147 -12.65 22.39 -3.82
CA HIS A 147 -11.94 23.30 -2.92
C HIS A 147 -10.56 23.71 -3.44
N VAL A 148 -9.72 22.75 -3.85
CA VAL A 148 -8.36 23.05 -4.33
C VAL A 148 -8.38 23.82 -5.66
N ARG A 149 -9.40 23.58 -6.49
CA ARG A 149 -9.62 24.30 -7.76
C ARG A 149 -9.98 25.76 -7.55
N ASN A 150 -10.59 26.13 -6.43
CA ASN A 150 -11.00 27.51 -6.18
C ASN A 150 -9.80 28.37 -5.72
N PRO A 151 -9.38 29.39 -6.49
CA PRO A 151 -8.25 30.24 -6.13
C PRO A 151 -8.57 31.23 -4.99
N SER A 152 -9.85 31.49 -4.71
CA SER A 152 -10.30 32.39 -3.65
C SER A 152 -10.27 31.75 -2.26
N VAL A 153 -10.01 30.45 -2.20
CA VAL A 153 -9.95 29.67 -0.96
C VAL A 153 -8.55 29.81 -0.33
N PRO A 154 -8.46 29.92 1.01
CA PRO A 154 -7.19 29.95 1.73
C PRO A 154 -6.24 28.78 1.37
N PRO A 155 -4.92 28.92 1.61
CA PRO A 155 -3.96 27.84 1.43
C PRO A 155 -4.36 26.57 2.20
N LEU A 156 -4.03 25.39 1.67
CA LEU A 156 -4.43 24.11 2.26
C LEU A 156 -3.99 23.96 3.73
N GLU A 157 -2.85 24.53 4.09
CA GLU A 157 -2.24 24.48 5.41
C GLU A 157 -3.07 25.19 6.49
N THR A 158 -4.01 26.06 6.10
CA THR A 158 -4.83 26.79 7.08
C THR A 158 -5.92 25.92 7.69
N PHE A 159 -6.42 24.91 6.96
CA PHE A 159 -7.51 24.02 7.43
C PHE A 159 -7.16 22.53 7.41
N SER A 160 -6.05 22.16 6.77
CA SER A 160 -5.55 20.79 6.79
C SER A 160 -4.37 20.60 7.75
N SER A 161 -4.61 19.83 8.81
CA SER A 161 -3.57 19.47 9.79
C SER A 161 -2.49 18.61 9.14
N LEU A 162 -2.88 17.76 8.19
CA LEU A 162 -1.97 16.96 7.39
C LEU A 162 -1.09 17.81 6.49
N GLN A 163 -1.67 18.74 5.72
CA GLN A 163 -0.87 19.62 4.86
C GLN A 163 0.06 20.51 5.68
N ARG A 164 -0.39 21.01 6.83
CA ARG A 164 0.47 21.75 7.76
C ARG A 164 1.65 20.91 8.26
N PHE A 165 1.41 19.66 8.68
CA PHE A 165 2.48 18.74 9.06
C PHE A 165 3.46 18.49 7.91
N LEU A 166 2.95 18.23 6.70
CA LEU A 166 3.80 17.99 5.54
C LEU A 166 4.64 19.22 5.20
N CYS A 167 4.05 20.40 5.11
CA CYS A 167 4.74 21.62 4.68
C CYS A 167 5.64 22.23 5.76
N SER A 168 5.43 21.90 7.04
CA SER A 168 6.40 22.20 8.10
C SER A 168 7.67 21.35 8.01
N ASN A 169 7.60 20.16 7.42
CA ASN A 169 8.74 19.23 7.30
C ASN A 169 9.33 19.16 5.88
N MET A 170 8.54 19.41 4.85
CA MET A 170 8.90 19.31 3.44
C MET A 170 8.74 20.67 2.76
N GLU A 171 9.34 20.84 1.59
CA GLU A 171 9.04 21.97 0.71
C GLU A 171 7.81 21.62 -0.11
N CYS A 172 6.70 22.30 0.19
CA CYS A 172 5.44 22.16 -0.53
C CYS A 172 5.30 23.23 -1.60
N ASP A 173 4.71 22.85 -2.74
CA ASP A 173 4.26 23.80 -3.76
C ASP A 173 2.90 23.38 -4.32
N LEU A 174 2.05 24.36 -4.63
CA LEU A 174 0.74 24.18 -5.24
C LEU A 174 0.63 25.08 -6.46
N GLN A 175 0.61 24.46 -7.64
CA GLN A 175 0.43 25.15 -8.91
C GLN A 175 -0.94 24.87 -9.48
N ARG A 176 -1.72 25.92 -9.75
CA ARG A 176 -2.97 25.82 -10.51
C ARG A 176 -2.65 26.09 -11.97
N ARG A 177 -2.74 25.06 -12.81
CA ARG A 177 -2.52 25.13 -14.25
C ARG A 177 -3.87 25.21 -14.97
N LYS A 178 -3.84 25.48 -16.26
CA LYS A 178 -5.05 25.59 -17.09
C LYS A 178 -5.91 24.32 -17.04
N ASP A 179 -5.25 23.15 -17.07
CA ASP A 179 -5.92 21.85 -17.24
C ASP A 179 -5.68 20.89 -16.04
N SER A 180 -4.87 21.29 -15.06
CA SER A 180 -4.54 20.47 -13.89
C SER A 180 -4.16 21.30 -12.67
N ILE A 181 -4.18 20.66 -11.50
CA ILE A 181 -3.54 21.14 -10.28
C ILE A 181 -2.33 20.25 -10.03
N LEU A 182 -1.19 20.86 -9.72
CA LEU A 182 0.00 20.14 -9.31
C LEU A 182 0.32 20.45 -7.85
N LEU A 183 0.33 19.42 -7.02
CA LEU A 183 0.87 19.44 -5.66
C LEU A 183 2.26 18.80 -5.68
N SER A 184 3.25 19.47 -5.09
CA SER A 184 4.62 18.96 -4.99
C SER A 184 5.08 18.92 -3.54
N TYR A 185 5.79 17.87 -3.17
CA TYR A 185 6.37 17.66 -1.85
C TYR A 185 7.83 17.24 -2.01
N THR A 186 8.75 18.15 -1.72
CA THR A 186 10.20 17.93 -1.82
C THR A 186 10.80 17.67 -0.44
N LEU A 187 11.62 16.63 -0.32
CA LEU A 187 12.40 16.39 0.90
C LEU A 187 13.27 17.61 1.22
N SER A 188 13.17 18.15 2.44
CA SER A 188 13.85 19.39 2.83
C SER A 188 14.80 19.19 4.01
N GLU A 189 15.67 20.18 4.28
CA GLU A 189 16.53 20.20 5.47
C GLU A 189 15.70 20.21 6.78
N ARG A 190 14.45 20.68 6.77
CA ARG A 190 13.56 20.61 7.94
C ARG A 190 13.22 19.16 8.29
N MET A 191 12.87 18.35 7.29
CA MET A 191 12.63 16.92 7.48
C MET A 191 13.89 16.22 7.95
N LYS A 192 15.05 16.54 7.38
CA LYS A 192 16.33 15.97 7.81
C LYS A 192 16.65 16.29 9.28
N LYS A 193 16.32 17.50 9.73
CA LYS A 193 16.50 17.91 11.13
C LYS A 193 15.50 17.21 12.07
N ASN A 194 14.23 17.18 11.70
CA ASN A 194 13.17 16.66 12.57
C ASN A 194 13.08 15.13 12.56
N PHE A 195 13.42 14.51 11.43
CA PHE A 195 13.28 13.07 11.16
C PHE A 195 14.48 12.55 10.33
N PRO A 196 15.70 12.54 10.89
CA PRO A 196 16.93 12.25 10.13
C PRO A 196 16.94 10.87 9.47
N LEU A 197 16.55 9.82 10.20
CA LEU A 197 16.51 8.45 9.67
C LEU A 197 15.45 8.30 8.57
N ALA A 198 14.28 8.92 8.75
CA ALA A 198 13.24 8.91 7.72
C ALA A 198 13.74 9.62 6.45
N TYR A 199 14.34 10.81 6.59
CA TYR A 199 14.93 11.55 5.47
C TYR A 199 15.95 10.72 4.70
N GLU A 200 16.90 10.08 5.40
CA GLU A 200 17.91 9.24 4.78
C GLU A 200 17.28 8.12 3.95
N LYS A 201 16.30 7.41 4.53
CA LYS A 201 15.62 6.30 3.86
C LYS A 201 14.80 6.76 2.66
N PHE A 202 14.03 7.85 2.77
CA PHE A 202 13.28 8.39 1.64
C PHE A 202 14.20 8.88 0.53
N SER A 203 15.27 9.62 0.90
CA SER A 203 16.27 10.12 -0.04
C SER A 203 16.90 8.99 -0.84
N LYS A 204 17.40 7.95 -0.15
CA LYS A 204 18.02 6.78 -0.78
C LYS A 204 17.05 6.07 -1.74
N ARG A 205 15.79 5.90 -1.35
CA ARG A 205 14.78 5.23 -2.19
C ARG A 205 14.43 6.05 -3.43
N LEU A 206 14.26 7.36 -3.30
CA LEU A 206 13.97 8.27 -4.41
C LEU A 206 15.16 8.43 -5.37
N GLU A 207 16.39 8.26 -4.89
CA GLU A 207 17.59 8.21 -5.75
C GLU A 207 17.69 6.88 -6.52
N GLN A 208 17.25 5.78 -5.92
CA GLN A 208 17.29 4.43 -6.49
C GLN A 208 16.04 4.07 -7.30
N SER A 209 14.99 4.88 -7.26
CA SER A 209 13.74 4.59 -7.95
C SER A 209 13.07 5.82 -8.55
N ALA A 210 12.48 5.64 -9.72
CA ALA A 210 11.51 6.56 -10.29
C ALA A 210 10.20 5.80 -10.52
N PHE A 211 9.08 6.35 -10.08
CA PHE A 211 7.77 5.73 -10.22
C PHE A 211 6.77 6.71 -10.80
N ARG A 212 5.75 6.16 -11.46
CA ARG A 212 4.54 6.87 -11.85
C ARG A 212 3.35 5.93 -11.68
N LEU A 213 2.34 6.40 -10.95
CA LEU A 213 1.05 5.76 -10.77
C LEU A 213 0.00 6.66 -11.42
N GLN A 214 -0.74 6.11 -12.37
CA GLN A 214 -1.90 6.77 -12.97
C GLN A 214 -3.17 6.13 -12.43
N VAL A 215 -4.16 6.91 -12.00
CA VAL A 215 -5.47 6.44 -11.51
C VAL A 215 -6.57 7.08 -12.34
N PHE A 216 -7.45 6.29 -12.96
CA PHE A 216 -8.50 6.79 -13.86
C PHE A 216 -9.72 5.86 -13.88
N GLN A 217 -10.88 6.35 -14.33
CA GLN A 217 -12.03 5.49 -14.65
C GLN A 217 -11.93 4.97 -16.09
N PRO A 218 -12.57 3.82 -16.42
CA PRO A 218 -12.61 3.33 -17.80
C PRO A 218 -13.13 4.40 -18.77
N GLY A 219 -12.44 4.59 -19.90
CA GLY A 219 -12.79 5.60 -20.90
C GLY A 219 -12.30 7.02 -20.63
N GLY A 220 -11.76 7.31 -19.43
CA GLY A 220 -11.30 8.66 -19.03
C GLY A 220 -9.78 8.75 -18.76
N PHE A 221 -8.94 8.17 -19.64
CA PHE A 221 -7.48 8.14 -19.41
C PHE A 221 -6.83 9.53 -19.35
N SER A 222 -7.32 10.50 -20.11
CA SER A 222 -6.87 11.91 -20.07
C SER A 222 -7.32 12.66 -18.83
N GLU A 223 -8.19 12.07 -18.02
CA GLU A 223 -8.79 12.66 -16.81
C GLU A 223 -8.32 11.93 -15.53
N GLY A 224 -7.22 11.19 -15.64
CA GLY A 224 -6.63 10.42 -14.53
C GLY A 224 -5.62 11.20 -13.70
N TRP A 225 -5.56 10.87 -12.41
CA TRP A 225 -4.56 11.44 -11.50
C TRP A 225 -3.23 10.80 -11.77
N GLU A 226 -2.15 11.58 -11.69
CA GLU A 226 -0.80 11.06 -11.74
C GLU A 226 -0.07 11.34 -10.42
N ILE A 227 0.51 10.28 -9.86
CA ILE A 227 1.43 10.38 -8.73
C ILE A 227 2.78 9.89 -9.22
N TYR A 228 3.81 10.72 -9.15
CA TYR A 228 5.14 10.36 -9.61
C TYR A 228 6.22 11.07 -8.81
N ASN A 229 7.46 10.62 -8.92
CA ASN A 229 8.59 11.38 -8.41
C ASN A 229 9.49 11.94 -9.51
N GLU A 230 10.06 13.10 -9.21
CA GLU A 230 11.17 13.69 -9.95
C GLU A 230 12.30 14.00 -8.97
N GLY A 231 13.34 13.17 -9.02
CA GLY A 231 14.38 13.17 -7.98
C GLY A 231 13.76 12.95 -6.60
N LYS A 232 14.01 13.87 -5.67
CA LYS A 232 13.49 13.85 -4.29
C LYS A 232 12.12 14.51 -4.11
N THR A 233 11.48 14.91 -5.21
CA THR A 233 10.16 15.54 -5.21
C THR A 233 9.10 14.51 -5.53
N ILE A 234 8.09 14.37 -4.69
CA ILE A 234 6.87 13.62 -5.01
C ILE A 234 5.84 14.62 -5.53
N ARG A 235 5.24 14.30 -6.68
CA ARG A 235 4.23 15.11 -7.34
C ARG A 235 2.91 14.36 -7.41
N LEU A 236 1.84 15.09 -7.15
CA LEU A 236 0.47 14.69 -7.39
C LEU A 236 -0.14 15.67 -8.39
N GLU A 237 -0.39 15.19 -9.60
CA GLU A 237 -1.07 15.92 -10.65
C GLU A 237 -2.53 15.48 -10.72
N ILE A 238 -3.43 16.44 -10.54
CA ILE A 238 -4.87 16.23 -10.52
C ILE A 238 -5.48 16.96 -11.72
N PRO A 239 -5.97 16.24 -12.74
CA PRO A 239 -6.55 16.88 -13.91
C PRO A 239 -7.90 17.52 -13.59
N HIS A 240 -8.29 18.48 -14.44
CA HIS A 240 -9.68 18.91 -14.52
C HIS A 240 -10.53 17.76 -15.04
N SER A 241 -11.45 17.32 -14.19
CA SER A 241 -12.41 16.24 -14.45
C SER A 241 -13.83 16.79 -14.35
N PRO A 242 -14.79 16.28 -15.15
CA PRO A 242 -16.19 16.66 -15.06
C PRO A 242 -16.75 16.46 -13.65
N LYS A 243 -17.71 17.30 -13.26
CA LYS A 243 -18.33 17.21 -11.95
C LYS A 243 -18.93 15.83 -11.71
N GLY A 244 -18.59 15.24 -10.58
CA GLY A 244 -19.10 13.93 -10.14
C GLY A 244 -18.35 12.73 -10.70
N TYR A 245 -17.33 12.93 -11.55
CA TYR A 245 -16.49 11.86 -12.07
C TYR A 245 -15.99 10.97 -10.92
N TRP A 246 -15.39 11.55 -9.87
CA TRP A 246 -14.82 10.77 -8.77
C TRP A 246 -15.82 10.32 -7.71
N SER A 247 -17.07 10.79 -7.76
CA SER A 247 -18.02 10.65 -6.66
C SER A 247 -18.59 9.24 -6.49
N ARG A 248 -18.72 8.47 -7.58
CA ARG A 248 -19.35 7.14 -7.60
C ARG A 248 -18.70 6.21 -8.64
N PRO A 249 -17.40 5.90 -8.52
CA PRO A 249 -16.74 5.07 -9.49
C PRO A 249 -17.27 3.64 -9.40
N HIS A 250 -17.71 3.08 -10.53
CA HIS A 250 -17.99 1.65 -10.60
C HIS A 250 -16.69 0.83 -10.64
N SER A 251 -15.68 1.38 -11.30
CA SER A 251 -14.34 0.82 -11.33
C SER A 251 -13.28 1.90 -11.47
N LEU A 252 -12.10 1.65 -10.90
CA LEU A 252 -10.90 2.45 -11.08
C LEU A 252 -9.80 1.59 -11.67
N HIS A 253 -9.11 2.12 -12.66
CA HIS A 253 -7.94 1.53 -13.26
C HIS A 253 -6.70 2.27 -12.77
N CYS A 254 -5.71 1.51 -12.33
CA CYS A 254 -4.41 2.00 -11.98
C CYS A 254 -3.38 1.47 -12.97
N ARG A 255 -2.46 2.32 -13.42
CA ARG A 255 -1.28 1.92 -14.19
C ARG A 255 -0.03 2.30 -13.45
N PHE A 256 0.84 1.32 -13.22
CA PHE A 256 2.10 1.51 -12.52
C PHE A 256 3.25 1.45 -13.52
N TYR A 257 4.14 2.42 -13.38
CA TYR A 257 5.43 2.50 -14.03
C TYR A 257 6.48 2.62 -12.94
N LEU A 258 7.53 1.82 -13.03
CA LEU A 258 8.58 1.78 -12.02
C LEU A 258 9.91 1.54 -12.72
N PHE A 259 10.86 2.41 -12.41
CA PHE A 259 12.24 2.27 -12.82
C PHE A 259 13.11 2.16 -11.57
N LEU A 260 13.91 1.11 -11.48
CA LEU A 260 14.80 0.83 -10.34
C LEU A 260 16.26 0.80 -10.79
N ARG A 261 17.13 1.40 -9.97
CA ARG A 261 18.59 1.31 -10.08
C ARG A 261 19.14 0.65 -8.82
N VAL A 262 19.39 -0.65 -8.89
CA VAL A 262 19.78 -1.44 -7.72
C VAL A 262 20.87 -2.44 -8.10
N PHE A 263 21.91 -2.55 -7.28
CA PHE A 263 23.05 -3.46 -7.49
C PHE A 263 23.69 -3.38 -8.89
N GLY A 264 23.65 -2.22 -9.55
CA GLY A 264 24.15 -2.03 -10.91
C GLY A 264 23.19 -2.44 -12.04
N LEU A 265 22.03 -3.03 -11.69
CA LEU A 265 20.92 -3.26 -12.60
C LEU A 265 20.06 -2.01 -12.77
N LYS A 266 19.48 -1.90 -13.96
CA LYS A 266 18.43 -0.94 -14.34
C LYS A 266 17.22 -1.77 -14.74
N ILE A 267 16.16 -1.72 -13.95
CA ILE A 267 14.93 -2.48 -14.18
C ILE A 267 13.83 -1.46 -14.51
N ASP A 268 13.20 -1.59 -15.66
CA ASP A 268 12.16 -0.70 -16.16
C ASP A 268 10.88 -1.50 -16.37
N ILE A 269 9.87 -1.24 -15.54
CA ILE A 269 8.56 -1.90 -15.51
C ILE A 269 7.54 -0.88 -16.00
N ARG A 270 6.84 -1.18 -17.10
CA ARG A 270 5.95 -0.23 -17.76
C ARG A 270 4.54 -0.79 -17.89
N GLY A 271 3.59 -0.05 -17.32
CA GLY A 271 2.16 -0.27 -17.56
C GLY A 271 1.59 -1.52 -16.88
N LEU A 272 2.07 -1.87 -15.69
CA LEU A 272 1.43 -2.89 -14.84
C LEU A 272 0.03 -2.38 -14.50
N GLY A 273 -1.00 -3.13 -14.89
CA GLY A 273 -2.39 -2.75 -14.71
C GLY A 273 -2.97 -3.33 -13.43
N TYR A 274 -3.72 -2.50 -12.71
CA TYR A 274 -4.54 -2.93 -11.58
C TYR A 274 -5.94 -2.36 -11.72
N THR A 275 -6.95 -3.10 -11.31
CA THR A 275 -8.35 -2.65 -11.39
C THR A 275 -9.02 -2.86 -10.05
N LEU A 276 -9.67 -1.80 -9.57
CA LEU A 276 -10.58 -1.80 -8.44
C LEU A 276 -12.01 -1.78 -8.97
N HIS A 277 -12.89 -2.58 -8.37
CA HIS A 277 -14.31 -2.63 -8.65
C HIS A 277 -15.09 -2.37 -7.36
N PHE A 278 -16.13 -1.55 -7.46
CA PHE A 278 -16.93 -1.13 -6.33
C PHE A 278 -18.37 -1.57 -6.53
N ALA A 279 -18.93 -2.24 -5.52
CA ALA A 279 -20.30 -2.69 -5.51
C ALA A 279 -20.93 -2.44 -4.14
N ARG A 280 -22.22 -2.07 -4.14
CA ARG A 280 -23.05 -1.92 -2.94
C ARG A 280 -24.27 -2.81 -3.10
N ASN A 281 -24.47 -3.75 -2.19
CA ASN A 281 -25.62 -4.64 -2.15
C ASN A 281 -26.26 -4.64 -0.75
N GLY A 282 -27.38 -3.93 -0.61
CA GLY A 282 -28.07 -3.76 0.66
C GLY A 282 -27.15 -3.14 1.73
N LYS A 283 -26.89 -3.90 2.80
CA LYS A 283 -26.04 -3.47 3.93
C LYS A 283 -24.55 -3.82 3.76
N THR A 284 -24.17 -4.39 2.61
CA THR A 284 -22.80 -4.84 2.35
C THR A 284 -22.21 -4.06 1.20
N ASP A 285 -21.06 -3.44 1.45
CA ASP A 285 -20.22 -2.85 0.41
C ASP A 285 -19.08 -3.82 0.09
N THR A 286 -18.73 -3.93 -1.18
CA THR A 286 -17.63 -4.78 -1.64
C THR A 286 -16.69 -3.99 -2.54
N VAL A 287 -15.40 -4.08 -2.25
CA VAL A 287 -14.32 -3.56 -3.09
C VAL A 287 -13.45 -4.74 -3.49
N THR A 288 -13.34 -4.99 -4.79
CA THR A 288 -12.48 -6.05 -5.34
C THR A 288 -11.33 -5.43 -6.09
N GLY A 289 -10.10 -5.85 -5.78
CA GLY A 289 -8.90 -5.44 -6.48
C GLY A 289 -8.22 -6.62 -7.16
N LYS A 290 -7.76 -6.45 -8.39
CA LYS A 290 -6.97 -7.45 -9.11
C LYS A 290 -5.98 -6.82 -10.08
N PHE A 291 -4.85 -7.47 -10.31
CA PHE A 291 -4.01 -7.11 -11.44
C PHE A 291 -4.73 -7.45 -12.75
N SER A 292 -4.67 -6.54 -13.72
CA SER A 292 -5.44 -6.63 -14.97
C SER A 292 -4.58 -6.59 -16.22
N LYS A 293 -3.29 -6.28 -16.12
CA LYS A 293 -2.35 -6.27 -17.24
C LYS A 293 -0.93 -6.55 -16.78
N ILE A 294 -0.25 -7.46 -17.48
CA ILE A 294 1.19 -7.73 -17.34
C ILE A 294 1.98 -6.54 -17.91
N PRO A 295 3.01 -6.03 -17.20
CA PRO A 295 3.82 -4.92 -17.68
C PRO A 295 4.81 -5.37 -18.74
N GLU A 296 5.24 -4.42 -19.56
CA GLU A 296 6.49 -4.57 -20.31
C GLU A 296 7.66 -4.39 -19.34
N THR A 297 8.61 -5.32 -19.34
CA THR A 297 9.79 -5.24 -18.47
C THR A 297 11.05 -5.20 -19.32
N LYS A 298 11.95 -4.25 -19.03
CA LYS A 298 13.29 -4.19 -19.62
C LYS A 298 14.32 -4.18 -18.52
N ILE A 299 15.30 -5.07 -18.63
CA ILE A 299 16.38 -5.19 -17.66
C ILE A 299 17.69 -4.88 -18.37
N GLY A 300 18.52 -4.03 -17.78
CA GLY A 300 19.83 -3.70 -18.30
C GLY A 300 20.82 -3.38 -17.19
N GLY A 301 22.04 -3.01 -17.56
CA GLY A 301 23.13 -2.76 -16.61
C GLY A 301 23.94 -4.01 -16.30
N ARG A 302 24.93 -3.87 -15.40
CA ARG A 302 25.82 -4.96 -14.96
C ARG A 302 25.59 -5.15 -13.47
N PHE A 303 25.07 -6.32 -13.08
CA PHE A 303 24.94 -6.67 -11.66
C PHE A 303 26.33 -6.74 -11.03
N LEU A 304 26.58 -5.92 -10.01
CA LEU A 304 27.85 -5.78 -9.30
C LEU A 304 29.06 -5.62 -10.24
N SER A 305 29.47 -4.37 -10.48
CA SER A 305 30.57 -3.92 -11.36
C SER A 305 31.98 -4.49 -11.09
N ILE A 306 32.10 -5.49 -10.22
CA ILE A 306 33.33 -6.16 -9.78
C ILE A 306 33.52 -7.51 -10.50
N PHE A 307 32.46 -8.08 -11.10
CA PHE A 307 32.57 -9.36 -11.81
C PHE A 307 33.00 -9.16 -13.28
N PRO A 308 34.02 -9.90 -13.77
CA PRO A 308 34.44 -9.85 -15.16
C PRO A 308 33.28 -10.21 -16.12
N PRO A 309 33.15 -9.58 -17.31
CA PRO A 309 32.05 -9.81 -18.24
C PRO A 309 31.77 -11.28 -18.60
N GLY A 310 32.77 -12.16 -18.55
CA GLY A 310 32.61 -13.61 -18.77
C GLY A 310 32.01 -14.38 -17.59
N PHE A 311 32.21 -13.93 -16.35
CA PHE A 311 31.55 -14.48 -15.14
C PHE A 311 30.17 -13.87 -14.90
N VAL A 312 29.93 -12.71 -15.47
CA VAL A 312 28.64 -12.01 -15.42
C VAL A 312 27.53 -12.84 -16.08
N ASN A 313 27.78 -13.72 -17.06
CA ASN A 313 26.76 -14.66 -17.57
C ASN A 313 26.47 -15.86 -16.63
N ILE A 314 27.31 -16.09 -15.62
CA ILE A 314 27.16 -17.16 -14.63
C ILE A 314 26.45 -16.63 -13.37
N PHE A 315 26.58 -15.32 -13.10
CA PHE A 315 26.03 -14.64 -11.91
C PHE A 315 24.92 -13.63 -12.21
N ILE A 316 24.85 -13.09 -13.43
CA ILE A 316 23.62 -12.50 -13.96
C ILE A 316 22.87 -13.66 -14.55
N PRO A 317 21.71 -14.00 -13.98
CA PRO A 317 20.87 -14.97 -14.64
C PRO A 317 20.54 -14.41 -16.03
N GLY A 318 20.78 -15.23 -17.06
CA GLY A 318 19.89 -15.28 -18.23
C GLY A 318 18.41 -15.49 -17.85
N ASN A 319 18.10 -15.56 -16.55
CA ASN A 319 16.80 -15.69 -15.92
C ASN A 319 16.37 -14.44 -15.10
N MET A 320 16.99 -13.25 -15.18
CA MET A 320 16.36 -12.07 -14.50
C MET A 320 15.14 -11.60 -15.27
N GLU A 321 15.23 -11.59 -16.60
CA GLU A 321 14.09 -11.33 -17.47
C GLU A 321 13.02 -12.38 -17.23
N GLN A 322 13.36 -13.66 -17.35
CA GLN A 322 12.46 -14.77 -17.07
C GLN A 322 11.94 -14.78 -15.61
N TYR A 323 12.73 -14.39 -14.61
CA TYR A 323 12.27 -14.21 -13.23
C TYR A 323 11.17 -13.16 -13.14
N PHE A 324 11.38 -11.98 -13.73
CA PHE A 324 10.38 -10.91 -13.71
C PHE A 324 9.15 -11.27 -14.55
N GLU A 325 9.34 -11.93 -15.68
CA GLU A 325 8.24 -12.48 -16.49
C GLU A 325 7.41 -13.48 -15.68
N ASN A 326 8.06 -14.48 -15.06
CA ASN A 326 7.40 -15.46 -14.19
C ASN A 326 6.70 -14.79 -13.00
N TYR A 327 7.37 -13.81 -12.39
CA TYR A 327 6.82 -13.04 -11.27
C TYR A 327 5.54 -12.29 -11.68
N PHE A 328 5.55 -11.59 -12.81
CA PHE A 328 4.37 -10.87 -13.28
C PHE A 328 3.29 -11.81 -13.81
N GLU A 329 3.65 -12.93 -14.42
CA GLU A 329 2.70 -13.97 -14.81
C GLU A 329 1.97 -14.54 -13.58
N LEU A 330 2.70 -14.87 -12.51
CA LEU A 330 2.12 -15.29 -11.23
C LEU A 330 1.28 -14.18 -10.58
N LEU A 331 1.73 -12.93 -10.66
CA LEU A 331 1.04 -11.78 -10.09
C LEU A 331 -0.31 -11.53 -10.77
N VAL A 332 -0.39 -11.68 -12.10
CA VAL A 332 -1.59 -11.37 -12.89
C VAL A 332 -2.48 -12.59 -13.10
N ASN A 333 -1.92 -13.70 -13.58
CA ASN A 333 -2.68 -14.88 -14.01
C ASN A 333 -2.71 -15.99 -12.94
N GLY A 334 -1.67 -16.08 -12.11
CA GLY A 334 -1.49 -17.18 -11.17
C GLY A 334 -1.16 -18.50 -11.88
N SER A 335 -0.74 -19.52 -11.12
CA SER A 335 -0.37 -20.82 -11.70
C SER A 335 -1.54 -21.60 -12.31
N ASP A 336 -2.77 -21.35 -11.84
CA ASP A 336 -3.99 -22.03 -12.30
C ASP A 336 -4.77 -21.27 -13.39
N GLY A 337 -4.27 -20.10 -13.80
CA GLY A 337 -4.92 -19.22 -14.78
C GLY A 337 -6.23 -18.60 -14.28
N LYS A 338 -6.58 -18.71 -12.99
CA LYS A 338 -7.84 -18.17 -12.42
C LYS A 338 -7.65 -16.79 -11.77
N GLY A 339 -6.56 -16.11 -12.11
CA GLY A 339 -6.14 -14.83 -11.56
C GLY A 339 -5.15 -15.02 -10.42
N GLY A 340 -4.06 -14.25 -10.47
CA GLY A 340 -2.96 -14.32 -9.52
C GLY A 340 -3.28 -13.62 -8.21
N SER A 341 -2.72 -12.43 -8.02
CA SER A 341 -2.92 -11.63 -6.81
C SER A 341 -4.18 -10.77 -6.88
N ARG A 342 -5.07 -10.98 -5.92
CA ARG A 342 -6.35 -10.27 -5.80
C ARG A 342 -6.74 -10.06 -4.35
N PHE A 343 -7.62 -9.09 -4.12
CA PHE A 343 -8.28 -8.95 -2.84
C PHE A 343 -9.78 -8.71 -3.00
N VAL A 344 -10.53 -9.08 -1.97
CA VAL A 344 -11.93 -8.73 -1.78
C VAL A 344 -12.07 -8.17 -0.37
N SER A 345 -12.45 -6.89 -0.29
CA SER A 345 -12.84 -6.24 0.96
C SER A 345 -14.36 -6.18 1.01
N SER A 346 -14.95 -6.76 2.05
CA SER A 346 -16.39 -6.71 2.31
C SER A 346 -16.63 -5.95 3.62
N THR A 347 -17.41 -4.88 3.55
CA THR A 347 -17.82 -4.09 4.70
C THR A 347 -19.30 -4.30 4.96
N ARG A 348 -19.64 -5.04 6.02
CA ARG A 348 -21.03 -5.29 6.43
C ARG A 348 -21.43 -4.29 7.51
N ARG A 349 -22.48 -3.50 7.25
CA ARG A 349 -23.06 -2.55 8.20
C ARG A 349 -24.01 -3.24 9.18
N ALA A 350 -23.85 -2.97 10.47
CA ALA A 350 -24.67 -3.50 11.55
C ALA A 350 -24.92 -2.41 12.61
N GLY A 351 -25.88 -1.52 12.32
CA GLY A 351 -26.10 -0.32 13.15
C GLY A 351 -24.89 0.61 13.06
N HIS A 352 -24.47 1.16 14.21
CA HIS A 352 -23.34 2.10 14.33
C HIS A 352 -21.94 1.45 14.17
N LYS A 353 -21.87 0.16 13.81
CA LYS A 353 -20.62 -0.59 13.62
C LYS A 353 -20.59 -1.24 12.26
N THR A 354 -19.40 -1.46 11.77
CA THR A 354 -19.13 -2.29 10.60
C THR A 354 -18.23 -3.45 10.95
N THR A 355 -18.42 -4.56 10.24
CA THR A 355 -17.44 -5.64 10.17
C THR A 355 -16.78 -5.58 8.80
N VAL A 356 -15.49 -5.29 8.80
CA VAL A 356 -14.65 -5.30 7.60
C VAL A 356 -13.99 -6.67 7.51
N THR A 357 -14.13 -7.34 6.38
CA THR A 357 -13.42 -8.59 6.06
C THR A 357 -12.63 -8.39 4.78
N LEU A 358 -11.31 -8.40 4.89
CA LEU A 358 -10.38 -8.33 3.77
C LEU A 358 -9.81 -9.72 3.52
N THR A 359 -10.18 -10.32 2.39
CA THR A 359 -9.57 -11.56 1.91
C THR A 359 -8.58 -11.21 0.81
N THR A 360 -7.32 -11.58 0.98
CA THR A 360 -6.27 -11.46 -0.04
C THR A 360 -5.86 -12.85 -0.47
N GLU A 361 -5.80 -13.08 -1.77
CA GLU A 361 -5.26 -14.29 -2.37
C GLU A 361 -4.10 -13.90 -3.27
N SER A 362 -2.97 -14.58 -3.11
CA SER A 362 -1.75 -14.28 -3.86
C SER A 362 -0.94 -15.54 -4.07
N GLU A 363 -0.22 -15.60 -5.18
CA GLU A 363 0.81 -16.59 -5.40
C GLU A 363 2.16 -15.88 -5.50
N ILE A 364 3.12 -16.32 -4.67
CA ILE A 364 4.45 -15.71 -4.61
C ILE A 364 5.52 -16.77 -4.77
N LEU A 365 6.65 -16.39 -5.39
CA LEU A 365 7.85 -17.21 -5.40
C LEU A 365 8.37 -17.41 -3.97
N ARG A 366 8.82 -18.63 -3.66
CA ARG A 366 9.42 -18.97 -2.35
C ARG A 366 10.78 -18.29 -2.18
N GLU A 367 11.52 -18.17 -3.27
CA GLU A 367 12.78 -17.42 -3.36
C GLU A 367 12.57 -16.13 -4.14
N ARG A 368 12.95 -14.99 -3.57
CA ARG A 368 12.58 -13.67 -4.10
C ARG A 368 13.76 -12.73 -4.19
N PHE A 369 13.79 -11.98 -5.30
CA PHE A 369 14.65 -10.83 -5.44
C PHE A 369 14.11 -9.69 -4.57
N LEU A 370 14.82 -9.37 -3.49
CA LEU A 370 14.47 -8.31 -2.56
C LEU A 370 15.49 -7.17 -2.67
N PRO A 371 15.25 -6.17 -3.54
CA PRO A 371 16.24 -5.12 -3.83
C PRO A 371 16.56 -4.21 -2.64
N PHE A 372 15.70 -4.20 -1.62
CA PHE A 372 15.82 -3.34 -0.44
C PHE A 372 15.87 -4.16 0.87
N ARG A 373 16.57 -5.30 0.88
CA ARG A 373 16.71 -6.13 2.09
C ARG A 373 17.71 -5.47 3.05
N GLY A 374 17.21 -4.92 4.15
CA GLY A 374 18.00 -4.39 5.27
C GLY A 374 17.17 -4.42 6.54
N LYS A 375 17.83 -4.53 7.70
CA LYS A 375 17.20 -4.22 8.99
C LYS A 375 17.02 -2.71 9.03
N ASP A 376 15.88 -2.22 8.59
CA ASP A 376 15.56 -0.80 8.75
C ASP A 376 15.32 -0.59 10.25
N GLU A 377 16.21 0.15 10.92
CA GLU A 377 15.98 0.56 12.31
C GLU A 377 14.70 1.39 12.40
N ASP A 378 13.94 1.26 13.48
CA ASP A 378 12.75 2.10 13.66
C ASP A 378 13.15 3.57 13.84
N ASP A 379 12.46 4.48 13.17
CA ASP A 379 12.76 5.92 13.23
C ASP A 379 12.39 6.46 14.62
N SER A 380 13.31 7.22 15.26
CA SER A 380 13.05 7.94 16.50
C SER A 380 13.54 9.39 16.40
N PRO A 381 12.65 10.40 16.35
CA PRO A 381 11.18 10.29 16.34
C PRO A 381 10.64 9.64 15.05
N SER A 382 9.47 9.01 15.15
CA SER A 382 8.82 8.32 14.02
C SER A 382 8.07 9.30 13.13
N PHE A 383 8.54 9.51 11.90
CA PHE A 383 7.81 10.30 10.90
C PHE A 383 6.43 9.69 10.61
N VAL A 384 6.35 8.36 10.56
CA VAL A 384 5.12 7.62 10.25
C VAL A 384 4.05 7.86 11.30
N SER A 385 4.42 7.79 12.57
CA SER A 385 3.48 7.96 13.67
C SER A 385 2.95 9.40 13.72
N GLU A 386 3.80 10.41 13.46
CA GLU A 386 3.35 11.81 13.39
C GLU A 386 2.49 12.07 12.14
N PHE A 387 2.81 11.44 11.00
CA PHE A 387 1.97 11.47 9.81
C PHE A 387 0.59 10.87 10.07
N GLU A 388 0.50 9.68 10.68
CA GLU A 388 -0.76 9.01 11.01
C GLU A 388 -1.62 9.85 11.96
N LYS A 389 -1.02 10.48 12.98
CA LYS A 389 -1.71 11.45 13.85
C LYS A 389 -2.26 12.63 13.04
N ALA A 390 -1.45 13.19 12.15
CA ALA A 390 -1.87 14.31 11.30
C ALA A 390 -3.02 13.91 10.36
N VAL A 391 -3.04 12.68 9.83
CA VAL A 391 -4.17 12.13 9.06
C VAL A 391 -5.44 12.07 9.93
N VAL A 392 -5.37 11.46 11.12
CA VAL A 392 -6.54 11.33 12.02
C VAL A 392 -7.10 12.70 12.40
N GLN A 393 -6.23 13.65 12.76
CA GLN A 393 -6.63 15.02 13.08
C GLN A 393 -7.24 15.72 11.85
N ASP A 394 -6.67 15.52 10.67
CA ASP A 394 -7.18 16.13 9.45
C ASP A 394 -8.59 15.63 9.10
N ILE A 395 -8.87 14.35 9.33
CA ILE A 395 -10.18 13.74 9.13
C ILE A 395 -11.17 14.17 10.23
N GLY A 396 -10.72 14.23 11.48
CA GLY A 396 -11.59 14.41 12.65
C GLY A 396 -11.98 15.86 12.97
N GLY A 397 -11.10 16.82 12.64
CA GLY A 397 -11.22 18.22 13.06
C GLY A 397 -10.28 18.56 14.21
#